data_AF-A0A1A7W9Q2-F1
#
_entry.id   AF-A0A1A7W9Q2-F1
#
_cell.length_a   1.000
_cell.length_b   1.000
_cell.length_c   1.000
_cell.angle_alpha   90.00
_cell.angle_beta   90.00
_cell.angle_gamma   90.00
#
_symmetry.space_group_name_H-M   'P 1'
#
loop_
_entity.id
_entity.type
_entity.pdbx_description
1 polymer ?
#
loop_
_entity_poly.entity_id
_entity_poly.type
_entity_poly.pdbx_seq_one_letter_code
_entity_poly.pdbx_strand_id
1 'polypeptide(L)'
;MTEQNTEVKLKNLLKQEKIQLWNPPYTEDDNQPGLQHLQELAERYAPLLRLPVLVVGGALESIRAQAVKRGKGNKTFRETSVATLELLLPKENKKDKKSYLQTRLDVPLQQVSDRILEDFGLKHIKLILNGRTLRLDQHLDEQGVKNHSKVMVLKVSDAEQLNKEEEEKKNQSESLQRTQKGFQILSERDGSEDPETTPFLEIADQKGNPLKIPQKEKKALILAMGFHEKGRSLMKRRLYDSALCHLLQADQNFRYRPDPVLFWRLNREDMAQLMSLGFSEREARLGLRACHGDLQQAEAHISNRRQERQELVQKERQKRRTRTEAITTLTELGFSRRDATRALHHAEGDMDKAYTILLDSFQTRTLPEGTVSPEKVEQLLYLGFERDSAEAALRLTGGDVQSATQLLLHNQGVLSPDLLSPPSASPTSEDTSTSSAEDNELVNEVLEDIPRHEEDYLDLTLEEESELITALKTYLS
;
A
#
# COMPACT_ATOMS: atom_id res chain seq x y z
N MET A 1 15.98 37.75 23.89
CA MET A 1 17.00 36.69 23.66
C MET A 1 17.89 36.47 24.87
N THR A 2 18.31 37.53 25.58
CA THR A 2 19.12 37.44 26.80
C THR A 2 18.42 36.67 27.92
N GLU A 3 17.16 37.00 28.24
CA GLU A 3 16.39 36.35 29.32
C GLU A 3 16.19 34.84 29.12
N GLN A 4 15.87 34.38 27.90
CA GLN A 4 15.71 32.95 27.61
C GLN A 4 17.01 32.16 27.81
N ASN A 5 18.16 32.78 27.50
CA ASN A 5 19.47 32.17 27.74
C ASN A 5 19.77 32.09 29.25
N THR A 6 19.36 33.11 30.03
CA THR A 6 19.48 33.07 31.50
C THR A 6 18.61 31.98 32.12
N GLU A 7 17.36 31.80 31.67
CA GLU A 7 16.48 30.76 32.18
C GLU A 7 17.02 29.34 31.93
N VAL A 8 17.61 29.09 30.77
CA VAL A 8 18.18 27.77 30.43
C VAL A 8 19.35 27.45 31.36
N LYS A 9 20.25 28.42 31.58
CA LYS A 9 21.39 28.26 32.50
C LYS A 9 20.91 28.03 33.94
N LEU A 10 19.93 28.79 34.41
CA LEU A 10 19.33 28.61 35.73
C LEU A 10 18.63 27.26 35.89
N LYS A 11 17.87 26.80 34.89
CA LYS A 11 17.25 25.47 34.89
C LYS A 11 18.28 24.36 35.02
N ASN A 12 19.45 24.50 34.41
CA ASN A 12 20.53 23.52 34.53
C ASN A 12 21.13 23.51 35.95
N LEU A 13 21.38 24.68 36.54
CA LEU A 13 21.89 24.79 37.91
C LEU A 13 20.90 24.21 38.94
N LEU A 14 19.61 24.58 38.84
CA LEU A 14 18.55 24.03 39.68
C LEU A 14 18.46 22.50 39.57
N LYS A 15 18.67 21.95 38.37
CA LYS A 15 18.66 20.50 38.13
C LYS A 15 19.87 19.80 38.76
N GLN A 16 21.07 20.41 38.72
CA GLN A 16 22.27 19.88 39.35
C GLN A 16 22.11 19.80 40.88
N GLU A 17 21.52 20.83 41.48
CA GLU A 17 21.29 20.91 42.93
C GLU A 17 19.98 20.25 43.37
N LYS A 18 19.21 19.65 42.45
CA LYS A 18 17.90 19.01 42.67
C LYS A 18 16.88 19.93 43.36
N ILE A 19 16.95 21.23 43.09
CA ILE A 19 16.06 22.24 43.67
C ILE A 19 14.75 22.30 42.87
N GLN A 20 13.63 22.17 43.58
CA GLN A 20 12.28 22.24 43.01
C GLN A 20 11.59 23.53 43.45
N LEU A 21 11.59 24.56 42.59
CA LEU A 21 11.04 25.88 42.92
C LEU A 21 9.53 25.87 43.21
N TRP A 22 8.80 24.85 42.75
CA TRP A 22 7.35 24.72 42.97
C TRP A 22 6.98 24.09 44.30
N ASN A 23 7.95 23.69 45.12
CA ASN A 23 7.73 23.17 46.47
C ASN A 23 8.15 24.21 47.53
N PRO A 24 7.71 24.06 48.79
CA PRO A 24 8.25 24.81 49.92
C PRO A 24 9.76 24.58 50.06
N PRO A 25 10.56 25.60 50.43
CA PRO A 25 10.16 26.93 50.91
C PRO A 25 10.07 28.02 49.80
N TYR A 26 10.20 27.66 48.53
CA TYR A 26 10.24 28.60 47.40
C TYR A 26 8.86 29.00 46.87
N THR A 27 7.86 28.13 47.07
CA THR A 27 6.46 28.41 46.80
C THR A 27 5.65 28.16 48.08
N GLU A 28 4.88 29.15 48.50
CA GLU A 28 3.95 29.07 49.64
C GLU A 28 2.66 28.33 49.24
N ASP A 29 1.85 27.93 50.23
CA ASP A 29 0.62 27.15 50.02
C ASP A 29 -0.39 27.86 49.08
N ASP A 30 -0.39 29.20 49.06
CA ASP A 30 -1.22 30.03 48.17
C ASP A 30 -0.66 30.16 46.74
N ASN A 31 0.38 29.40 46.38
CA ASN A 31 1.17 29.51 45.15
C ASN A 31 1.92 30.85 45.00
N GLN A 32 2.08 31.60 46.08
CA GLN A 32 2.84 32.84 46.11
C GLN A 32 4.35 32.56 46.19
N PRO A 33 5.20 33.50 45.72
CA PRO A 33 6.64 33.34 45.78
C PRO A 33 7.15 33.45 47.22
N GLY A 34 7.95 32.48 47.67
CA GLY A 34 8.73 32.58 48.90
C GLY A 34 9.88 33.56 48.72
N LEU A 35 9.59 34.86 48.83
CA LEU A 35 10.47 35.96 48.43
C LEU A 35 11.88 35.87 49.03
N GLN A 36 11.99 35.50 50.30
CA GLN A 36 13.27 35.38 51.01
C GLN A 36 14.16 34.29 50.41
N HIS A 37 13.62 33.08 50.24
CA HIS A 37 14.36 31.92 49.72
C HIS A 37 14.71 32.07 48.23
N LEU A 38 13.87 32.75 47.45
CA LEU A 38 14.17 33.09 46.06
C LEU A 38 15.28 34.15 45.96
N GLN A 39 15.28 35.14 46.86
CA GLN A 39 16.32 36.16 46.95
C GLN A 39 17.68 35.53 47.29
N GLU A 40 17.72 34.63 48.28
CA GLU A 40 18.95 33.90 48.65
C GLU A 40 19.51 33.05 47.49
N LEU A 41 18.63 32.38 46.73
CA LEU A 41 19.02 31.66 45.52
C LEU A 41 19.55 32.58 44.43
N ALA A 42 18.92 33.75 44.25
CA ALA A 42 19.36 34.73 43.28
C ALA A 42 20.76 35.28 43.63
N GLU A 43 21.02 35.56 44.91
CA GLU A 43 22.33 36.00 45.41
C GLU A 43 23.41 34.94 45.24
N ARG A 44 23.07 33.66 45.38
CA ARG A 44 24.01 32.54 45.11
C ARG A 44 24.33 32.36 43.62
N TYR A 45 23.33 32.47 42.75
CA TYR A 45 23.50 32.19 41.32
C TYR A 45 23.97 33.40 40.49
N ALA A 46 23.74 34.63 40.97
CA ALA A 46 24.18 35.86 40.31
C ALA A 46 25.70 35.92 40.04
N PRO A 47 26.59 35.61 41.01
CA PRO A 47 28.04 35.57 40.77
C PRO A 47 28.44 34.50 39.74
N LEU A 48 27.80 33.31 39.79
CA LEU A 48 28.10 32.19 38.89
C LEU A 48 27.74 32.50 37.44
N LEU A 49 26.64 33.22 37.23
CA LEU A 49 26.16 33.60 35.90
C LEU A 49 26.71 34.94 35.42
N ARG A 50 27.42 35.69 36.29
CA ARG A 50 27.90 37.06 36.07
C ARG A 50 26.77 38.02 35.66
N LEU A 51 25.65 37.96 36.38
CA LEU A 51 24.44 38.76 36.13
C LEU A 51 23.97 39.46 37.41
N PRO A 52 23.26 40.59 37.30
CA PRO A 52 22.68 41.25 38.47
C PRO A 52 21.67 40.35 39.21
N VAL A 53 21.66 40.41 40.54
CA VAL A 53 20.75 39.65 41.41
C VAL A 53 19.29 39.86 41.02
N LEU A 54 18.90 41.10 40.68
CA LEU A 54 17.54 41.43 40.22
C LEU A 54 17.12 40.67 38.95
N VAL A 55 18.04 40.51 37.98
CA VAL A 55 17.78 39.80 36.73
C VAL A 55 17.64 38.30 36.98
N VAL A 56 18.50 37.75 37.84
CA VAL A 56 18.44 36.34 38.23
C VAL A 56 17.19 36.04 39.05
N GLY A 57 16.82 36.91 39.99
CA GLY A 57 15.60 36.79 40.79
C GLY A 57 14.34 36.83 39.91
N GLY A 58 14.26 37.78 38.97
CA GLY A 58 13.16 37.83 38.01
C GLY A 58 13.07 36.57 37.13
N ALA A 59 14.22 36.04 36.70
CA ALA A 59 14.26 34.80 35.93
C ALA A 59 13.86 33.57 36.78
N LEU A 60 14.31 33.47 38.03
CA LEU A 60 13.89 32.41 38.95
C LEU A 60 12.39 32.44 39.22
N GLU A 61 11.83 33.64 39.38
CA GLU A 61 10.38 33.82 39.56
C GLU A 61 9.60 33.40 38.30
N SER A 62 10.10 33.75 37.11
CA SER A 62 9.53 33.27 35.83
C SER A 62 9.51 31.73 35.77
N ILE A 63 10.62 31.08 36.17
CA ILE A 63 10.72 29.61 36.19
C ILE A 63 9.73 29.01 37.19
N ARG A 64 9.66 29.55 38.41
CA ARG A 64 8.72 29.12 39.46
C ARG A 64 7.27 29.25 38.99
N ALA A 65 6.88 30.44 38.51
CA ALA A 65 5.54 30.71 38.01
C ALA A 65 5.16 29.76 36.86
N GLN A 66 6.09 29.46 35.94
CA GLN A 66 5.87 28.50 34.87
C GLN A 66 5.70 27.06 35.41
N ALA A 67 6.48 26.67 36.42
CA ALA A 67 6.39 25.35 37.05
C ALA A 67 5.07 25.17 37.81
N VAL A 68 4.64 26.18 38.58
CA VAL A 68 3.34 26.19 39.27
C VAL A 68 2.19 26.10 38.26
N LYS A 69 2.24 26.88 37.16
CA LYS A 69 1.21 26.83 36.11
C LYS A 69 1.14 25.44 35.45
N ARG A 70 2.29 24.80 35.20
CA ARG A 70 2.36 23.41 34.72
C ARG A 70 1.82 22.43 35.74
N GLY A 71 2.10 22.62 37.03
CA GLY A 71 1.53 21.81 38.11
C GLY A 71 0.01 21.86 38.12
N LYS A 72 -0.58 23.06 38.02
CA LYS A 72 -2.04 23.24 37.88
C LYS A 72 -2.59 22.53 36.64
N GLY A 73 -1.93 22.66 35.49
CA GLY A 73 -2.32 21.97 34.25
C GLY A 73 -2.22 20.45 34.32
N ASN A 74 -1.23 19.90 35.04
CA ASN A 74 -1.13 18.47 35.29
C ASN A 74 -2.23 17.97 36.22
N LYS A 75 -2.61 18.75 37.24
CA LYS A 75 -3.72 18.43 38.13
C LYS A 75 -5.05 18.39 37.37
N THR A 76 -5.33 19.43 36.55
CA THR A 76 -6.52 19.44 35.71
C THR A 76 -6.55 18.28 34.71
N PHE A 77 -5.40 17.96 34.08
CA PHE A 77 -5.35 16.81 33.16
C PHE A 77 -5.64 15.48 33.86
N ARG A 78 -5.15 15.28 35.09
CA ARG A 78 -5.44 14.07 35.88
C ARG A 78 -6.89 13.96 36.33
N GLU A 79 -7.53 15.10 36.63
CA GLU A 79 -8.89 15.14 37.16
C GLU A 79 -9.96 15.15 36.08
N THR A 80 -9.72 15.82 34.94
CA THR A 80 -10.74 16.08 33.91
C THR A 80 -10.36 15.61 32.50
N SER A 81 -9.18 15.01 32.32
CA SER A 81 -8.63 14.59 31.02
C SER A 81 -8.46 15.74 30.00
N VAL A 82 -8.46 17.00 30.47
CA VAL A 82 -8.23 18.17 29.63
C VAL A 82 -6.74 18.51 29.60
N ALA A 83 -6.11 18.33 28.43
CA ALA A 83 -4.71 18.64 28.20
C ALA A 83 -4.52 20.14 27.92
N THR A 84 -3.41 20.69 28.39
CA THR A 84 -2.99 22.07 28.12
C THR A 84 -1.85 22.07 27.10
N LEU A 85 -2.13 22.49 25.86
CA LEU A 85 -1.16 22.59 24.77
C LEU A 85 -0.50 23.98 24.74
N GLU A 86 0.78 24.06 24.39
CA GLU A 86 1.51 25.31 24.17
C GLU A 86 1.55 25.59 22.66
N LEU A 87 0.92 26.68 22.22
CA LEU A 87 0.84 27.05 20.80
C LEU A 87 1.97 28.02 20.43
N LEU A 88 2.75 27.65 19.42
CA LEU A 88 3.77 28.50 18.82
C LEU A 88 3.18 29.17 17.57
N LEU A 89 2.67 30.38 17.76
CA LEU A 89 2.02 31.16 16.72
C LEU A 89 3.02 31.87 15.79
N PRO A 90 2.60 32.20 14.56
CA PRO A 90 3.35 33.06 13.65
C PRO A 90 3.67 34.42 14.29
N LYS A 91 4.78 35.06 13.89
CA LYS A 91 5.25 36.33 14.49
C LYS A 91 4.18 37.43 14.53
N GLU A 92 3.32 37.49 13.52
CA GLU A 92 2.20 38.44 13.40
C GLU A 92 1.15 38.28 14.52
N ASN A 93 0.98 37.06 15.02
CA ASN A 93 -0.04 36.71 16.01
C ASN A 93 0.57 36.39 17.38
N LYS A 94 1.89 36.60 17.55
CA LYS A 94 2.56 36.42 18.85
C LYS A 94 2.13 37.55 19.78
N LYS A 95 1.29 37.22 20.76
CA LYS A 95 1.14 38.01 21.98
C LYS A 95 2.45 37.92 22.78
N ASP A 96 2.80 38.94 23.55
CA ASP A 96 3.99 38.95 24.43
C ASP A 96 4.00 37.78 25.46
N LYS A 97 2.84 37.16 25.68
CA LYS A 97 2.66 35.99 26.54
C LYS A 97 2.50 34.70 25.72
N LYS A 98 3.11 33.61 26.20
CA LYS A 98 2.94 32.25 25.66
C LYS A 98 1.45 31.91 25.54
N SER A 99 1.03 31.47 24.34
CA SER A 99 -0.36 31.09 24.06
C SER A 99 -0.58 29.63 24.44
N TYR A 100 -1.66 29.36 25.17
CA TYR A 100 -2.02 28.02 25.61
C TYR A 100 -3.45 27.70 25.20
N LEU A 101 -3.69 26.45 24.80
CA LEU A 101 -5.01 25.95 24.45
C LEU A 101 -5.35 24.75 25.34
N GLN A 102 -6.55 24.75 25.92
CA GLN A 102 -7.05 23.62 26.69
C GLN A 102 -8.00 22.80 25.82
N THR A 103 -7.66 21.53 25.62
CA THR A 103 -8.46 20.61 24.81
C THR A 103 -8.32 19.19 25.34
N ARG A 104 -9.33 18.35 25.08
CA ARG A 104 -9.16 16.91 25.28
C ARG A 104 -8.28 16.34 24.17
N LEU A 105 -7.71 15.15 24.38
CA LEU A 105 -6.82 14.50 23.41
C LEU A 105 -7.55 13.46 22.54
N ASP A 106 -8.76 13.07 22.93
CA ASP A 106 -9.65 12.12 22.24
C ASP A 106 -10.50 12.77 21.14
N VAL A 107 -10.22 14.03 20.78
CA VAL A 107 -10.93 14.76 19.72
C VAL A 107 -10.11 14.80 18.42
N PRO A 108 -10.79 14.84 17.25
CA PRO A 108 -10.11 15.00 15.97
C PRO A 108 -9.42 16.36 15.87
N LEU A 109 -8.31 16.41 15.14
CA LEU A 109 -7.52 17.63 14.97
C LEU A 109 -8.34 18.77 14.35
N GLN A 110 -9.30 18.48 13.47
CA GLN A 110 -10.17 19.48 12.84
C GLN A 110 -10.86 20.39 13.87
N GLN A 111 -11.47 19.82 14.92
CA GLN A 111 -12.13 20.62 15.97
C GLN A 111 -11.16 21.55 16.71
N VAL A 112 -9.92 21.11 16.90
CA VAL A 112 -8.88 21.90 17.56
C VAL A 112 -8.33 22.96 16.61
N SER A 113 -8.25 22.66 15.33
CA SER A 113 -7.95 23.63 14.28
C SER A 113 -8.99 24.74 14.27
N ASP A 114 -10.29 24.41 14.24
CA ASP A 114 -11.39 25.37 14.21
C ASP A 114 -11.36 26.31 15.42
N ARG A 115 -11.14 25.77 16.62
CA ARG A 115 -10.94 26.60 17.83
C ARG A 115 -9.75 27.54 17.72
N ILE A 116 -8.62 27.09 17.14
CA ILE A 116 -7.45 27.95 16.94
C ILE A 116 -7.74 29.02 15.88
N LEU A 117 -8.50 28.70 14.83
CA LEU A 117 -8.93 29.66 13.81
C LEU A 117 -9.80 30.75 14.43
N GLU A 118 -10.77 30.38 15.27
CA GLU A 118 -11.65 31.30 16.00
C GLU A 118 -10.88 32.16 17.03
N ASP A 119 -10.09 31.52 17.91
CA ASP A 119 -9.40 32.19 19.01
C ASP A 119 -8.32 33.19 18.54
N PHE A 120 -7.70 32.93 17.37
CA PHE A 120 -6.57 33.71 16.86
C PHE A 120 -6.84 34.43 15.53
N GLY A 121 -8.06 34.35 14.99
CA GLY A 121 -8.47 35.02 13.74
C GLY A 121 -7.66 34.57 12.53
N LEU A 122 -7.34 33.28 12.46
CA LEU A 122 -6.59 32.69 11.35
C LEU A 122 -7.57 32.09 10.33
N LYS A 123 -7.16 31.93 9.07
CA LYS A 123 -7.99 31.33 8.00
C LYS A 123 -7.62 29.87 7.73
N HIS A 124 -6.38 29.65 7.29
CA HIS A 124 -5.85 28.32 7.00
C HIS A 124 -4.57 28.09 7.79
N ILE A 125 -4.54 26.99 8.54
CA ILE A 125 -3.41 26.65 9.41
C ILE A 125 -2.95 25.21 9.23
N LYS A 126 -1.64 25.00 9.39
CA LYS A 126 -1.03 23.69 9.56
C LYS A 126 -0.46 23.58 10.96
N LEU A 127 -0.80 22.48 11.63
CA LEU A 127 -0.32 22.17 12.96
C LEU A 127 0.85 21.20 12.85
N ILE A 128 1.99 21.56 13.44
CA ILE A 128 3.22 20.76 13.40
C ILE A 128 3.65 20.43 14.83
N LEU A 129 3.93 19.15 15.07
CA LEU A 129 4.48 18.65 16.33
C LEU A 129 5.77 17.88 16.06
N ASN A 130 6.87 18.27 16.72
CA ASN A 130 8.19 17.61 16.59
C ASN A 130 8.66 17.41 15.13
N GLY A 131 8.36 18.37 14.25
CA GLY A 131 8.74 18.31 12.83
C GLY A 131 7.80 17.49 11.94
N ARG A 132 6.68 16.97 12.47
CA ARG A 132 5.65 16.26 11.71
C ARG A 132 4.37 17.09 11.61
N THR A 133 3.80 17.18 10.41
CA THR A 133 2.49 17.81 10.19
C THR A 133 1.40 16.86 10.66
N LEU A 134 0.49 17.38 11.48
CA LEU A 134 -0.66 16.64 12.00
C LEU A 134 -1.77 16.57 10.93
N ARG A 135 -2.48 15.44 10.90
CA ARG A 135 -3.60 15.15 9.98
C ARG A 135 -4.93 15.53 10.62
N LEU A 136 -5.81 16.16 9.83
CA LEU A 136 -7.10 16.68 10.30
C LEU A 136 -8.06 15.58 10.75
N ASP A 137 -8.03 14.44 10.08
CA ASP A 137 -8.99 13.33 10.28
C ASP A 137 -8.61 12.37 11.41
N GLN A 138 -7.46 12.58 12.05
CA GLN A 138 -6.95 11.72 13.13
C GLN A 138 -7.08 12.41 14.50
N HIS A 139 -7.19 11.60 15.55
CA HIS A 139 -7.23 12.08 16.92
C HIS A 139 -5.86 12.61 17.37
N LEU A 140 -5.86 13.50 18.36
CA LEU A 140 -4.62 14.12 18.86
C LEU A 140 -3.71 13.11 19.57
N ASP A 141 -4.27 12.20 20.35
CA ASP A 141 -3.55 11.16 21.09
C ASP A 141 -2.83 10.17 20.17
N GLU A 142 -3.47 9.72 19.09
CA GLU A 142 -2.90 8.85 18.05
C GLU A 142 -1.67 9.46 17.37
N GLN A 143 -1.65 10.78 17.25
CA GLN A 143 -0.58 11.53 16.59
C GLN A 143 0.56 11.91 17.56
N GLY A 144 0.54 11.39 18.78
CA GLY A 144 1.58 11.59 19.79
C GLY A 144 1.49 12.93 20.51
N VAL A 145 0.34 13.61 20.47
CA VAL A 145 0.10 14.81 21.25
C VAL A 145 -0.16 14.43 22.71
N LYS A 146 0.55 15.08 23.63
CA LYS A 146 0.49 14.83 25.07
C LYS A 146 0.16 16.13 25.81
N ASN A 147 -0.17 16.03 27.09
CA ASN A 147 -0.30 17.22 27.92
C ASN A 147 1.02 18.03 27.91
N HIS A 148 0.91 19.35 27.76
CA HIS A 148 2.04 20.28 27.59
C HIS A 148 2.88 20.09 26.32
N SER A 149 2.36 19.40 25.31
CA SER A 149 2.97 19.38 23.97
C SER A 149 3.05 20.79 23.39
N LYS A 150 4.16 21.06 22.68
CA LYS A 150 4.37 22.30 21.92
C LYS A 150 3.95 22.07 20.48
N VAL A 151 2.90 22.74 20.05
CA VAL A 151 2.35 22.64 18.70
C VAL A 151 2.66 23.94 17.96
N MET A 152 3.31 23.84 16.81
CA MET A 152 3.59 24.97 15.94
C MET A 152 2.43 25.20 14.98
N VAL A 153 1.97 26.44 14.91
CA VAL A 153 0.90 26.86 14.01
C VAL A 153 1.53 27.63 12.86
N LEU A 154 1.44 27.06 11.66
CA LEU A 154 1.85 27.71 10.41
C LEU A 154 0.62 28.23 9.69
N LYS A 155 0.61 29.53 9.38
CA LYS A 155 -0.39 30.13 8.48
C LYS A 155 -0.08 29.68 7.07
N VAL A 156 -1.02 28.99 6.43
CA VAL A 156 -0.95 28.67 5.00
C VAL A 156 -1.68 29.78 4.27
N SER A 157 -1.10 30.26 3.17
CA SER A 157 -1.80 31.24 2.33
C SER A 157 -2.93 30.55 1.56
N ASP A 158 -4.06 31.24 1.39
CA ASP A 158 -5.20 30.73 0.60
C ASP A 158 -4.72 30.33 -0.82
N ALA A 159 -3.73 31.05 -1.38
CA ALA A 159 -3.13 30.76 -2.68
C ALA A 159 -2.34 29.43 -2.72
N GLU A 160 -1.58 29.08 -1.68
CA GLU A 160 -0.82 27.81 -1.65
C GLU A 160 -1.74 26.59 -1.54
N GLN A 161 -2.91 26.74 -0.91
CA GLN A 161 -3.88 25.67 -0.77
C GLN A 161 -4.68 25.49 -2.05
N LEU A 162 -5.14 26.61 -2.65
CA LEU A 162 -5.77 26.61 -3.98
C LEU A 162 -4.86 26.01 -5.06
N ASN A 163 -3.58 26.37 -5.07
CA ASN A 163 -2.63 25.81 -6.05
C ASN A 163 -2.50 24.29 -5.94
N LYS A 164 -2.52 23.73 -4.71
CA LYS A 164 -2.44 22.28 -4.52
C LYS A 164 -3.71 21.56 -4.98
N GLU A 165 -4.87 22.12 -4.64
CA GLU A 165 -6.16 21.58 -5.10
C GLU A 165 -6.31 21.68 -6.63
N GLU A 166 -5.81 22.76 -7.24
CA GLU A 166 -5.77 22.91 -8.69
C GLU A 166 -4.82 21.91 -9.35
N GLU A 167 -3.63 21.69 -8.78
CA GLU A 167 -2.65 20.73 -9.27
C GLU A 167 -3.16 19.29 -9.18
N GLU A 168 -3.83 18.93 -8.08
CA GLU A 168 -4.48 17.62 -7.92
C GLU A 168 -5.61 17.42 -8.94
N LYS A 169 -6.47 18.43 -9.16
CA LYS A 169 -7.52 18.37 -10.19
C LYS A 169 -6.94 18.26 -11.59
N LYS A 170 -5.83 18.97 -11.87
CA LYS A 170 -5.13 18.90 -13.15
C LYS A 170 -4.59 17.49 -13.39
N ASN A 171 -3.89 16.92 -12.41
CA ASN A 171 -3.37 15.55 -12.49
C ASN A 171 -4.48 14.51 -12.71
N GLN A 172 -5.62 14.66 -12.02
CA GLN A 172 -6.79 13.81 -12.24
C GLN A 172 -7.34 13.95 -13.66
N SER A 173 -7.44 15.18 -14.18
CA SER A 173 -7.91 15.43 -15.54
C SER A 173 -6.97 14.87 -16.62
N GLU A 174 -5.65 14.97 -16.40
CA GLU A 174 -4.64 14.43 -17.30
C GLU A 174 -4.69 12.90 -17.32
N SER A 175 -4.83 12.26 -16.14
CA SER A 175 -4.99 10.80 -16.03
C SER A 175 -6.23 10.29 -16.77
N LEU A 176 -7.35 11.01 -16.68
CA LEU A 176 -8.56 10.68 -17.44
C LEU A 176 -8.34 10.78 -18.95
N GLN A 177 -7.69 11.85 -19.42
CA GLN A 177 -7.40 12.05 -20.84
C GLN A 177 -6.45 10.99 -21.40
N ARG A 178 -5.42 10.60 -20.64
CA ARG A 178 -4.50 9.52 -21.02
C ARG A 178 -5.23 8.19 -21.18
N THR A 179 -6.06 7.84 -20.19
CA THR A 179 -6.89 6.64 -20.22
C THR A 179 -7.84 6.67 -21.43
N GLN A 180 -8.49 7.81 -21.68
CA GLN A 180 -9.38 7.99 -22.83
C GLN A 180 -8.66 7.74 -24.15
N LYS A 181 -7.48 8.33 -24.34
CA LYS A 181 -6.68 8.19 -25.57
C LYS A 181 -6.23 6.74 -25.76
N GLY A 182 -5.71 6.08 -24.72
CA GLY A 182 -5.26 4.68 -24.81
C GLY A 182 -6.37 3.73 -25.28
N PHE A 183 -7.56 3.83 -24.68
CA PHE A 183 -8.72 3.03 -25.11
C PHE A 183 -9.30 3.47 -26.46
N GLN A 184 -9.22 4.75 -26.81
CA GLN A 184 -9.63 5.23 -28.13
C GLN A 184 -8.76 4.62 -29.23
N ILE A 185 -7.44 4.59 -29.06
CA ILE A 185 -6.50 3.96 -29.98
C ILE A 185 -6.82 2.46 -30.12
N LEU A 186 -7.00 1.75 -29.01
CA LEU A 186 -7.38 0.33 -29.01
C LEU A 186 -8.70 0.05 -29.73
N SER A 187 -9.65 1.00 -29.68
CA SER A 187 -10.95 0.87 -30.34
C SER A 187 -10.93 1.14 -31.85
N GLU A 188 -9.87 1.77 -32.35
CA GLU A 188 -9.68 2.10 -33.77
C GLU A 188 -8.93 1.02 -34.53
N ARG A 189 -8.14 0.20 -33.82
CA ARG A 189 -7.46 -0.97 -34.37
C ARG A 189 -8.47 -2.05 -34.71
N ASP A 190 -8.38 -2.58 -35.93
CA ASP A 190 -9.29 -3.58 -36.48
C ASP A 190 -8.77 -5.02 -36.36
N GLY A 191 -7.57 -5.20 -35.82
CA GLY A 191 -6.93 -6.52 -35.65
C GLY A 191 -6.34 -7.08 -36.95
N SER A 192 -6.12 -6.25 -37.97
CA SER A 192 -5.47 -6.64 -39.23
C SER A 192 -3.94 -6.77 -39.13
N GLU A 193 -3.35 -6.21 -38.07
CA GLU A 193 -1.91 -6.20 -37.79
C GLU A 193 -1.53 -7.25 -36.72
N ASP A 194 -0.22 -7.47 -36.52
CA ASP A 194 0.28 -8.50 -35.59
C ASP A 194 -0.10 -8.19 -34.13
N PRO A 195 -0.81 -9.08 -33.41
CA PRO A 195 -1.29 -8.82 -32.04
C PRO A 195 -0.19 -8.57 -31.01
N GLU A 196 1.03 -9.09 -31.25
CA GLU A 196 2.17 -8.91 -30.35
C GLU A 196 2.76 -7.49 -30.44
N THR A 197 2.67 -6.85 -31.60
CA THR A 197 3.21 -5.49 -31.84
C THR A 197 2.13 -4.42 -31.80
N THR A 198 0.88 -4.80 -32.10
CA THR A 198 -0.25 -3.90 -32.28
C THR A 198 -1.51 -4.48 -31.63
N PRO A 199 -1.58 -4.46 -30.29
CA PRO A 199 -2.72 -5.02 -29.57
C PRO A 199 -4.00 -4.28 -29.93
N PHE A 200 -5.11 -5.02 -30.01
CA PHE A 200 -6.45 -4.51 -30.30
C PHE A 200 -7.46 -5.09 -29.31
N LEU A 201 -8.64 -4.48 -29.23
CA LEU A 201 -9.74 -4.97 -28.40
C LEU A 201 -10.91 -5.48 -29.25
N GLU A 202 -11.34 -6.70 -28.95
CA GLU A 202 -12.51 -7.33 -29.55
C GLU A 202 -13.56 -7.62 -28.48
N ILE A 203 -14.82 -7.38 -28.83
CA ILE A 203 -15.96 -7.64 -27.93
C ILE A 203 -16.56 -8.96 -28.38
N ALA A 204 -16.49 -9.96 -27.51
CA ALA A 204 -17.01 -11.29 -27.77
C ALA A 204 -18.20 -11.64 -26.87
N ASP A 205 -18.96 -12.66 -27.26
CA ASP A 205 -19.95 -13.30 -26.39
C ASP A 205 -19.27 -14.14 -25.29
N GLN A 206 -20.07 -14.73 -24.40
CA GLN A 206 -19.58 -15.58 -23.30
C GLN A 206 -18.90 -16.89 -23.78
N LYS A 207 -18.87 -17.15 -25.09
CA LYS A 207 -18.23 -18.30 -25.73
C LYS A 207 -16.99 -17.88 -26.53
N GLY A 208 -16.60 -16.60 -26.49
CA GLY A 208 -15.47 -16.06 -27.23
C GLY A 208 -15.75 -15.73 -28.70
N ASN A 209 -17.02 -15.75 -29.14
CA ASN A 209 -17.36 -15.39 -30.52
C ASN A 209 -17.49 -13.87 -30.67
N PRO A 210 -16.85 -13.24 -31.67
CA PRO A 210 -16.97 -11.81 -31.92
C PRO A 210 -18.40 -11.34 -32.13
N LEU A 211 -18.81 -10.28 -31.44
CA LEU A 211 -20.10 -9.64 -31.60
C LEU A 211 -20.06 -8.63 -32.76
N LYS A 212 -21.05 -8.73 -33.66
CA LYS A 212 -21.24 -7.77 -34.75
C LYS A 212 -21.95 -6.52 -34.22
N ILE A 213 -21.16 -5.59 -33.70
CA ILE A 213 -21.63 -4.32 -33.14
C ILE A 213 -21.23 -3.17 -34.11
N PRO A 214 -22.10 -2.18 -34.36
CA PRO A 214 -21.72 -0.99 -35.13
C PRO A 214 -20.48 -0.30 -34.53
N GLN A 215 -19.58 0.19 -35.39
CA GLN A 215 -18.29 0.73 -34.93
C GLN A 215 -18.42 1.85 -33.88
N LYS A 216 -19.44 2.69 -33.99
CA LYS A 216 -19.71 3.76 -33.01
C LYS A 216 -20.04 3.21 -31.62
N GLU A 217 -20.86 2.16 -31.57
CA GLU A 217 -21.26 1.49 -30.32
C GLU A 217 -20.10 0.67 -29.75
N LYS A 218 -19.34 -0.02 -30.60
CA LYS A 218 -18.13 -0.76 -30.21
C LYS A 218 -17.13 0.19 -29.53
N LYS A 219 -16.87 1.36 -30.12
CA LYS A 219 -15.98 2.38 -29.52
C LYS A 219 -16.47 2.86 -28.16
N ALA A 220 -17.76 3.22 -28.05
CA ALA A 220 -18.34 3.66 -26.78
C ALA A 220 -18.26 2.57 -25.70
N LEU A 221 -18.52 1.32 -26.06
CA LEU A 221 -18.48 0.19 -25.13
C LEU A 221 -17.06 -0.13 -24.65
N ILE A 222 -16.07 -0.11 -25.56
CA ILE A 222 -14.65 -0.28 -25.20
C ILE A 222 -14.19 0.83 -24.25
N LEU A 223 -14.54 2.09 -24.53
CA LEU A 223 -14.22 3.20 -23.64
C LEU A 223 -14.88 3.04 -22.26
N ALA A 224 -16.16 2.67 -22.22
CA ALA A 224 -16.91 2.49 -20.98
C ALA A 224 -16.32 1.38 -20.10
N MET A 225 -16.09 0.19 -20.68
CA MET A 225 -15.46 -0.94 -19.98
C MET A 225 -14.04 -0.61 -19.56
N GLY A 226 -13.31 0.10 -20.40
CA GLY A 226 -11.94 0.51 -20.12
C GLY A 226 -11.80 1.44 -18.92
N PHE A 227 -12.63 2.50 -18.87
CA PHE A 227 -12.70 3.38 -17.71
C PHE A 227 -13.14 2.63 -16.44
N HIS A 228 -14.08 1.69 -16.57
CA HIS A 228 -14.52 0.86 -15.45
C HIS A 228 -13.37 0.02 -14.88
N GLU A 229 -12.61 -0.65 -15.74
CA GLU A 229 -11.49 -1.48 -15.29
C GLU A 229 -10.34 -0.63 -14.71
N LYS A 230 -10.01 0.52 -15.31
CA LYS A 230 -9.07 1.49 -14.72
C LYS A 230 -9.51 1.92 -13.32
N GLY A 231 -10.80 2.22 -13.15
CA GLY A 231 -11.40 2.53 -11.85
C GLY A 231 -11.23 1.40 -10.84
N ARG A 232 -11.44 0.13 -11.24
CA ARG A 232 -11.22 -1.05 -10.38
C ARG A 232 -9.76 -1.22 -9.98
N SER A 233 -8.82 -1.05 -10.91
CA SER A 233 -7.38 -1.09 -10.61
C SER A 233 -7.00 -0.03 -9.57
N LEU A 234 -7.51 1.21 -9.72
CA LEU A 234 -7.29 2.29 -8.75
C LEU A 234 -7.91 2.00 -7.37
N MET A 235 -9.08 1.37 -7.31
CA MET A 235 -9.68 0.90 -6.06
C MET A 235 -8.82 -0.16 -5.36
N LYS A 236 -8.27 -1.13 -6.12
CA LYS A 236 -7.32 -2.13 -5.58
C LYS A 236 -6.07 -1.45 -4.98
N ARG A 237 -5.64 -0.32 -5.54
CA ARG A 237 -4.52 0.53 -5.06
C ARG A 237 -4.93 1.51 -3.95
N ARG A 238 -6.19 1.54 -3.49
CA ARG A 238 -6.75 2.46 -2.48
C ARG A 238 -6.72 3.94 -2.87
N LEU A 239 -6.70 4.24 -4.16
CA LEU A 239 -6.77 5.61 -4.70
C LEU A 239 -8.23 5.95 -5.03
N TYR A 240 -9.06 6.15 -4.00
CA TYR A 240 -10.51 6.27 -4.15
C TYR A 240 -10.96 7.51 -4.92
N ASP A 241 -10.30 8.66 -4.72
CA ASP A 241 -10.65 9.92 -5.41
C ASP A 241 -10.46 9.79 -6.92
N SER A 242 -9.31 9.29 -7.33
CA SER A 242 -9.01 9.03 -8.74
C SER A 242 -9.91 7.93 -9.31
N ALA A 243 -10.19 6.86 -8.55
CA ALA A 243 -11.09 5.79 -8.98
C ALA A 243 -12.49 6.32 -9.28
N LEU A 244 -13.03 7.19 -8.42
CA LEU A 244 -14.36 7.78 -8.61
C LEU A 244 -14.45 8.56 -9.92
N CYS A 245 -13.44 9.38 -10.25
CA CYS A 245 -13.40 10.12 -11.51
C CYS A 245 -13.51 9.19 -12.73
N HIS A 246 -12.77 8.08 -12.74
CA HIS A 246 -12.78 7.11 -13.84
C HIS A 246 -14.12 6.36 -13.91
N LEU A 247 -14.69 5.95 -12.77
CA LEU A 247 -15.99 5.27 -12.72
C LEU A 247 -17.15 6.18 -13.17
N LEU A 248 -17.12 7.47 -12.83
CA LEU A 248 -18.11 8.43 -13.31
C LEU A 248 -18.02 8.62 -14.83
N GLN A 249 -16.81 8.63 -15.39
CA GLN A 249 -16.61 8.70 -16.83
C GLN A 249 -17.09 7.41 -17.52
N ALA A 250 -16.89 6.24 -16.89
CA ALA A 250 -17.43 4.96 -17.37
C ALA A 250 -18.97 5.01 -17.46
N ASP A 251 -19.65 5.43 -16.40
CA ASP A 251 -21.12 5.54 -16.35
C ASP A 251 -21.66 6.47 -17.45
N GLN A 252 -21.00 7.61 -17.70
CA GLN A 252 -21.38 8.51 -18.79
C GLN A 252 -21.29 7.83 -20.16
N ASN A 253 -20.25 7.03 -20.40
CA ASN A 253 -20.09 6.30 -21.66
C ASN A 253 -21.09 5.12 -21.78
N PHE A 254 -21.40 4.41 -20.69
CA PHE A 254 -22.46 3.39 -20.69
C PHE A 254 -23.86 3.97 -20.95
N ARG A 255 -24.10 5.22 -20.55
CA ARG A 255 -25.36 5.94 -20.85
C ARG A 255 -25.49 6.34 -22.31
N TYR A 256 -24.38 6.37 -23.07
CA TYR A 256 -24.42 6.51 -24.53
C TYR A 256 -24.92 5.18 -25.12
N ARG A 257 -26.25 5.00 -25.05
CA ARG A 257 -26.95 3.74 -25.30
C ARG A 257 -26.56 3.11 -26.64
N PRO A 258 -25.98 1.89 -26.65
CA PRO A 258 -26.25 0.95 -27.72
C PRO A 258 -27.72 0.52 -27.67
N ASP A 259 -28.30 0.21 -28.82
CA ASP A 259 -29.70 -0.18 -29.00
C ASP A 259 -30.17 -1.24 -27.96
N PRO A 260 -31.48 -1.30 -27.62
CA PRO A 260 -32.03 -2.19 -26.58
C PRO A 260 -31.83 -3.70 -26.86
N VAL A 261 -31.20 -4.06 -27.97
CA VAL A 261 -30.91 -5.44 -28.38
C VAL A 261 -29.78 -6.06 -27.55
N LEU A 262 -28.90 -5.26 -26.92
CA LEU A 262 -27.81 -5.77 -26.08
C LEU A 262 -28.17 -5.89 -24.59
N PHE A 263 -29.28 -5.28 -24.16
CA PHE A 263 -29.75 -5.36 -22.79
C PHE A 263 -31.10 -6.06 -22.77
N TRP A 264 -31.07 -7.40 -22.86
CA TRP A 264 -32.26 -8.20 -22.56
C TRP A 264 -32.74 -7.79 -21.17
N ARG A 265 -33.86 -7.06 -21.10
CA ARG A 265 -34.58 -6.87 -19.85
C ARG A 265 -35.01 -8.26 -19.42
N LEU A 266 -34.28 -8.84 -18.48
CA LEU A 266 -34.65 -10.13 -17.89
C LEU A 266 -36.03 -9.95 -17.25
N ASN A 267 -37.00 -10.74 -17.70
CA ASN A 267 -38.33 -10.69 -17.13
C ASN A 267 -38.24 -11.14 -15.67
N ARG A 268 -38.79 -10.32 -14.78
CA ARG A 268 -38.81 -10.59 -13.33
C ARG A 268 -39.56 -11.89 -13.00
N GLU A 269 -40.51 -12.27 -13.85
CA GLU A 269 -41.30 -13.49 -13.73
C GLU A 269 -40.47 -14.75 -14.02
N ASP A 270 -39.66 -14.75 -15.10
CA ASP A 270 -38.77 -15.87 -15.45
C ASP A 270 -37.70 -16.10 -14.37
N MET A 271 -37.17 -15.00 -13.82
CA MET A 271 -36.26 -15.02 -12.67
C MET A 271 -36.91 -15.64 -11.43
N ALA A 272 -38.14 -15.24 -11.10
CA ALA A 272 -38.87 -15.77 -9.95
C ALA A 272 -39.18 -17.27 -10.10
N GLN A 273 -39.49 -17.71 -11.31
CA GLN A 273 -39.74 -19.12 -11.62
C GLN A 273 -38.48 -19.98 -11.42
N LEU A 274 -37.32 -19.57 -11.95
CA LEU A 274 -36.06 -20.30 -11.72
C LEU A 274 -35.65 -20.31 -10.24
N MET A 275 -35.90 -19.22 -9.50
CA MET A 275 -35.66 -19.18 -8.06
C MET A 275 -36.58 -20.13 -7.29
N SER A 276 -37.85 -20.25 -7.70
CA SER A 276 -38.79 -21.22 -7.10
C SER A 276 -38.38 -22.67 -7.32
N LEU A 277 -37.64 -22.96 -8.41
CA LEU A 277 -37.05 -24.27 -8.69
C LEU A 277 -35.78 -24.56 -7.86
N GLY A 278 -35.36 -23.61 -7.02
CA GLY A 278 -34.24 -23.74 -6.10
C GLY A 278 -32.89 -23.33 -6.67
N PHE A 279 -32.88 -22.63 -7.80
CA PHE A 279 -31.68 -21.95 -8.30
C PHE A 279 -31.46 -20.64 -7.55
N SER A 280 -30.21 -20.28 -7.32
CA SER A 280 -29.90 -18.95 -6.79
C SER A 280 -30.28 -17.87 -7.80
N GLU A 281 -30.55 -16.66 -7.31
CA GLU A 281 -30.84 -15.52 -8.18
C GLU A 281 -29.72 -15.29 -9.21
N ARG A 282 -28.47 -15.50 -8.79
CA ARG A 282 -27.29 -15.41 -9.67
C ARG A 282 -27.33 -16.44 -10.80
N GLU A 283 -27.61 -17.71 -10.48
CA GLU A 283 -27.69 -18.79 -11.47
C GLU A 283 -28.83 -18.54 -12.45
N ALA A 284 -30.01 -18.13 -11.95
CA ALA A 284 -31.16 -17.79 -12.77
C ALA A 284 -30.83 -16.66 -13.76
N ARG A 285 -30.17 -15.59 -13.28
CA ARG A 285 -29.78 -14.43 -14.10
C ARG A 285 -28.79 -14.80 -15.20
N LEU A 286 -27.74 -15.54 -14.84
CA LEU A 286 -26.70 -15.95 -15.78
C LEU A 286 -27.21 -16.98 -16.78
N GLY A 287 -28.04 -17.93 -16.32
CA GLY A 287 -28.69 -18.92 -17.19
C GLY A 287 -29.62 -18.28 -18.21
N LEU A 288 -30.48 -17.35 -17.78
CA LEU A 288 -31.38 -16.63 -18.69
C LEU A 288 -30.61 -15.75 -19.68
N ARG A 289 -29.50 -15.12 -19.28
CA ARG A 289 -28.65 -14.37 -20.22
C ARG A 289 -27.98 -15.29 -21.24
N ALA A 290 -27.48 -16.44 -20.82
CA ALA A 290 -26.83 -17.40 -21.70
C ALA A 290 -27.81 -18.05 -22.69
N CYS A 291 -29.08 -18.17 -22.30
CA CYS A 291 -30.15 -18.76 -23.09
C CYS A 291 -31.10 -17.73 -23.73
N HIS A 292 -30.68 -16.46 -23.82
CA HIS A 292 -31.45 -15.37 -24.46
C HIS A 292 -32.90 -15.21 -23.94
N GLY A 293 -33.13 -15.48 -22.66
CA GLY A 293 -34.45 -15.36 -22.02
C GLY A 293 -35.35 -16.59 -22.15
N ASP A 294 -34.88 -17.69 -22.75
CA ASP A 294 -35.64 -18.95 -22.77
C ASP A 294 -35.51 -19.68 -21.42
N LEU A 295 -36.62 -19.76 -20.68
CA LEU A 295 -36.70 -20.38 -19.35
C LEU A 295 -36.29 -21.85 -19.35
N GLN A 296 -36.74 -22.63 -20.34
CA GLN A 296 -36.51 -24.07 -20.38
C GLN A 296 -35.04 -24.39 -20.69
N GLN A 297 -34.45 -23.64 -21.62
CA GLN A 297 -33.02 -23.74 -21.90
C GLN A 297 -32.17 -23.27 -20.71
N ALA A 298 -32.60 -22.19 -20.02
CA ALA A 298 -31.90 -21.70 -18.84
C ALA A 298 -31.89 -22.74 -17.71
N GLU A 299 -33.02 -23.39 -17.44
CA GLU A 299 -33.10 -24.47 -16.44
C GLU A 299 -32.16 -25.64 -16.77
N ALA A 300 -32.17 -26.11 -18.02
CA ALA A 300 -31.28 -27.18 -18.49
C ALA A 300 -29.80 -26.76 -18.42
N HIS A 301 -29.49 -25.51 -18.78
CA HIS A 301 -28.13 -24.99 -18.74
C HIS A 301 -27.60 -24.86 -17.30
N ILE A 302 -28.41 -24.32 -16.39
CA ILE A 302 -28.03 -24.16 -14.97
C ILE A 302 -27.85 -25.54 -14.30
N SER A 303 -28.76 -26.47 -14.55
CA SER A 303 -28.68 -27.83 -13.99
C SER A 303 -27.44 -28.58 -14.47
N ASN A 304 -27.12 -28.53 -15.78
CA ASN A 304 -25.90 -29.11 -16.32
C ASN A 304 -24.64 -28.48 -15.72
N ARG A 305 -24.55 -27.14 -15.65
CA ARG A 305 -23.43 -26.44 -15.00
C ARG A 305 -23.26 -26.83 -13.53
N ARG A 306 -24.37 -27.01 -12.81
CA ARG A 306 -24.35 -27.45 -11.41
C ARG A 306 -23.81 -28.88 -11.29
N GLN A 307 -24.21 -29.77 -12.19
CA GLN A 307 -23.73 -31.14 -12.23
C GLN A 307 -22.23 -31.19 -12.57
N GLU A 308 -21.78 -30.49 -13.61
CA GLU A 308 -20.36 -30.41 -13.98
C GLU A 308 -19.50 -29.90 -12.82
N ARG A 309 -19.94 -28.84 -12.14
CA ARG A 309 -19.25 -28.32 -10.95
C ARG A 309 -19.21 -29.34 -9.82
N GLN A 310 -20.30 -30.05 -9.55
CA GLN A 310 -20.31 -31.12 -8.54
C GLN A 310 -19.36 -32.26 -8.90
N GLU A 311 -19.32 -32.69 -10.16
CA GLU A 311 -18.40 -33.71 -10.65
C GLU A 311 -16.94 -33.28 -10.51
N LEU A 312 -16.60 -32.03 -10.83
CA LEU A 312 -15.26 -31.48 -10.63
C LEU A 312 -14.87 -31.48 -9.15
N VAL A 313 -15.77 -31.03 -8.27
CA VAL A 313 -15.53 -31.04 -6.81
C VAL A 313 -15.35 -32.47 -6.29
N GLN A 314 -16.13 -33.43 -6.78
CA GLN A 314 -15.98 -34.84 -6.40
C GLN A 314 -14.64 -35.41 -6.90
N LYS A 315 -14.27 -35.15 -8.16
CA LYS A 315 -12.99 -35.55 -8.74
C LYS A 315 -11.82 -34.95 -7.95
N GLU A 316 -11.88 -33.68 -7.59
CA GLU A 316 -10.84 -33.03 -6.80
C GLU A 316 -10.75 -33.60 -5.37
N ARG A 317 -11.90 -33.84 -4.72
CA ARG A 317 -11.95 -34.50 -3.41
C ARG A 317 -11.35 -35.91 -3.48
N GLN A 318 -11.64 -36.67 -4.52
CA GLN A 318 -11.08 -38.01 -4.71
C GLN A 318 -9.58 -37.95 -4.95
N LYS A 319 -9.08 -37.04 -5.80
CA LYS A 319 -7.64 -36.80 -6.00
C LYS A 319 -6.93 -36.39 -4.71
N ARG A 320 -7.56 -35.57 -3.87
CA ARG A 320 -7.03 -35.20 -2.55
C ARG A 320 -6.95 -36.42 -1.62
N ARG A 321 -7.99 -37.27 -1.59
CA ARG A 321 -8.01 -38.51 -0.81
C ARG A 321 -6.91 -39.49 -1.25
N THR A 322 -6.81 -39.78 -2.54
CA THR A 322 -5.79 -40.70 -3.07
C THR A 322 -4.38 -40.17 -2.81
N ARG A 323 -4.16 -38.85 -2.94
CA ARG A 323 -2.88 -38.23 -2.60
C ARG A 323 -2.55 -38.37 -1.12
N THR A 324 -3.51 -38.18 -0.21
CA THR A 324 -3.28 -38.37 1.22
C THR A 324 -2.98 -39.83 1.56
N GLU A 325 -3.69 -40.77 0.94
CA GLU A 325 -3.47 -42.21 1.10
C GLU A 325 -2.07 -42.62 0.60
N ALA A 326 -1.64 -42.10 -0.56
CA ALA A 326 -0.30 -42.33 -1.09
C ALA A 326 0.81 -41.73 -0.20
N ILE A 327 0.57 -40.58 0.44
CA ILE A 327 1.53 -40.02 1.42
C ILE A 327 1.60 -40.92 2.65
N THR A 328 0.48 -41.43 3.15
CA THR A 328 0.47 -42.33 4.31
C THR A 328 1.19 -43.63 4.01
N THR A 329 0.97 -44.26 2.86
CA THR A 329 1.67 -45.51 2.48
C THR A 329 3.17 -45.29 2.33
N LEU A 330 3.62 -44.21 1.67
CA LEU A 330 5.06 -43.90 1.58
C LEU A 330 5.69 -43.60 2.94
N THR A 331 4.92 -43.02 3.87
CA THR A 331 5.39 -42.79 5.25
C THR A 331 5.50 -44.09 6.03
N GLU A 332 4.55 -45.01 5.86
CA GLU A 332 4.58 -46.36 6.44
C GLU A 332 5.75 -47.20 5.88
N LEU A 333 6.13 -46.98 4.61
CA LEU A 333 7.31 -47.58 3.98
C LEU A 333 8.66 -46.99 4.49
N GLY A 334 8.62 -46.01 5.39
CA GLY A 334 9.79 -45.46 6.08
C GLY A 334 10.35 -44.17 5.49
N PHE A 335 9.71 -43.60 4.45
CA PHE A 335 10.12 -42.29 3.94
C PHE A 335 9.59 -41.15 4.81
N SER A 336 10.33 -40.05 4.86
CA SER A 336 9.86 -38.88 5.59
C SER A 336 8.62 -38.31 4.89
N ARG A 337 7.63 -37.84 5.68
CA ARG A 337 6.40 -37.23 5.15
C ARG A 337 6.69 -36.08 4.18
N ARG A 338 7.78 -35.34 4.39
CA ARG A 338 8.22 -34.22 3.53
C ARG A 338 8.73 -34.73 2.18
N ASP A 339 9.54 -35.77 2.18
CA ASP A 339 10.09 -36.34 0.94
C ASP A 339 8.98 -37.02 0.14
N ALA A 340 8.10 -37.79 0.80
CA ALA A 340 6.92 -38.40 0.19
C ALA A 340 6.00 -37.36 -0.48
N THR A 341 5.73 -36.23 0.17
CA THR A 341 4.92 -35.15 -0.43
C THR A 341 5.58 -34.51 -1.65
N ARG A 342 6.91 -34.39 -1.64
CA ARG A 342 7.70 -33.81 -2.73
C ARG A 342 7.75 -34.76 -3.93
N ALA A 343 8.02 -36.03 -3.68
CA ALA A 343 8.06 -37.06 -4.71
C ALA A 343 6.70 -37.24 -5.39
N LEU A 344 5.60 -37.29 -4.61
CA LEU A 344 4.25 -37.33 -5.18
C LEU A 344 3.87 -36.07 -5.96
N HIS A 345 4.47 -34.92 -5.63
CA HIS A 345 4.29 -33.70 -6.42
C HIS A 345 5.00 -33.80 -7.78
N HIS A 346 6.24 -34.28 -7.81
CA HIS A 346 7.00 -34.48 -9.05
C HIS A 346 6.45 -35.63 -9.91
N ALA A 347 5.82 -36.62 -9.27
CA ALA A 347 5.17 -37.74 -9.93
C ALA A 347 3.71 -37.46 -10.35
N GLU A 348 3.20 -36.23 -10.19
CA GLU A 348 1.83 -35.83 -10.52
C GLU A 348 0.74 -36.72 -9.85
N GLY A 349 1.04 -37.27 -8.67
CA GLY A 349 0.14 -38.16 -7.93
C GLY A 349 0.25 -39.65 -8.28
N ASP A 350 1.18 -40.04 -9.15
CA ASP A 350 1.52 -41.44 -9.44
C ASP A 350 2.43 -42.01 -8.33
N MET A 351 1.95 -43.05 -7.63
CA MET A 351 2.64 -43.61 -6.46
C MET A 351 3.92 -44.35 -6.85
N ASP A 352 3.92 -45.07 -7.99
CA ASP A 352 5.07 -45.88 -8.40
C ASP A 352 6.22 -45.00 -8.85
N LYS A 353 5.91 -43.93 -9.60
CA LYS A 353 6.89 -42.91 -9.97
C LYS A 353 7.39 -42.12 -8.75
N ALA A 354 6.52 -41.85 -7.77
CA ALA A 354 6.96 -41.21 -6.54
C ALA A 354 7.94 -42.10 -5.77
N TYR A 355 7.69 -43.41 -5.74
CA TYR A 355 8.57 -44.38 -5.11
C TYR A 355 9.94 -44.46 -5.80
N THR A 356 10.00 -44.46 -7.13
CA THR A 356 11.28 -44.45 -7.87
C THR A 356 12.08 -43.17 -7.63
N ILE A 357 11.42 -42.01 -7.64
CA ILE A 357 12.06 -40.72 -7.31
C ILE A 357 12.64 -40.72 -5.89
N LEU A 358 11.92 -41.31 -4.94
CA LEU A 358 12.40 -41.42 -3.56
C LEU A 358 13.63 -42.31 -3.44
N LEU A 359 13.68 -43.43 -4.17
CA LEU A 359 14.84 -44.32 -4.19
C LEU A 359 16.06 -43.65 -4.82
N ASP A 360 15.89 -42.92 -5.91
CA ASP A 360 16.99 -42.20 -6.58
C ASP A 360 17.53 -41.05 -5.70
N SER A 361 16.63 -40.35 -5.01
CA SER A 361 16.99 -39.32 -4.01
C SER A 361 17.73 -39.90 -2.80
N PHE A 362 17.44 -41.16 -2.42
CA PHE A 362 18.14 -41.85 -1.35
C PHE A 362 19.57 -42.24 -1.76
N GLN A 363 19.75 -42.69 -3.01
CA GLN A 363 21.07 -43.04 -3.56
C GLN A 363 21.97 -41.80 -3.70
N THR A 364 21.44 -40.68 -4.19
CA THR A 364 22.19 -39.41 -4.28
C THR A 364 22.59 -38.86 -2.92
N ARG A 365 21.80 -39.08 -1.85
CA ARG A 365 22.15 -38.66 -0.48
C ARG A 365 23.27 -39.47 0.17
N THR A 366 23.57 -40.68 -0.34
CA THR A 366 24.69 -41.51 0.15
C THR A 366 26.05 -41.10 -0.43
N LEU A 367 26.06 -40.22 -1.43
CA LEU A 367 27.26 -39.55 -1.92
C LEU A 367 27.27 -38.12 -1.37
N PRO A 368 28.29 -37.71 -0.59
CA PRO A 368 28.34 -36.35 -0.09
C PRO A 368 28.50 -35.36 -1.27
N GLU A 369 27.43 -34.64 -1.61
CA GLU A 369 27.47 -33.43 -2.43
C GLU A 369 28.47 -32.45 -1.79
N GLY A 370 29.66 -32.34 -2.38
CA GLY A 370 30.65 -31.34 -1.98
C GLY A 370 32.12 -31.76 -2.01
N THR A 371 32.44 -33.05 -2.20
CA THR A 371 33.85 -33.45 -2.37
C THR A 371 34.28 -33.29 -3.83
N VAL A 372 34.82 -32.12 -4.17
CA VAL A 372 35.57 -31.91 -5.41
C VAL A 372 36.68 -32.97 -5.46
N SER A 373 36.75 -33.77 -6.52
CA SER A 373 37.73 -34.86 -6.62
C SER A 373 39.16 -34.28 -6.54
N PRO A 374 40.00 -34.71 -5.58
CA PRO A 374 41.29 -34.07 -5.29
C PRO A 374 42.25 -34.11 -6.50
N GLU A 375 42.14 -35.14 -7.34
CA GLU A 375 42.94 -35.30 -8.58
C GLU A 375 42.67 -34.17 -9.60
N LYS A 376 41.42 -33.70 -9.70
CA LYS A 376 41.06 -32.61 -10.63
C LYS A 376 41.52 -31.24 -10.12
N VAL A 377 41.55 -31.07 -8.79
CA VAL A 377 42.12 -29.87 -8.16
C VAL A 377 43.64 -29.85 -8.37
N GLU A 378 44.31 -30.99 -8.25
CA GLU A 378 45.75 -31.13 -8.55
C GLU A 378 46.09 -30.80 -10.01
N GLN A 379 45.24 -31.19 -10.97
CA GLN A 379 45.44 -30.81 -12.37
C GLN A 379 45.40 -29.29 -12.59
N LEU A 380 44.48 -28.57 -11.95
CA LEU A 380 44.42 -27.10 -12.03
C LEU A 380 45.59 -26.44 -11.28
N LEU A 381 46.02 -27.02 -10.17
CA LEU A 381 47.22 -26.59 -9.44
C LEU A 381 48.50 -26.75 -10.28
N TYR A 382 48.63 -27.86 -11.02
CA TYR A 382 49.76 -28.10 -11.92
C TYR A 382 49.80 -27.10 -13.09
N LEU A 383 48.64 -26.59 -13.50
CA LEU A 383 48.51 -25.53 -14.51
C LEU A 383 48.81 -24.13 -13.95
N GLY A 384 49.08 -24.01 -12.65
CA GLY A 384 49.50 -22.77 -11.99
C GLY A 384 48.37 -21.96 -11.34
N PHE A 385 47.16 -22.53 -11.22
CA PHE A 385 46.04 -21.88 -10.52
C PHE A 385 46.08 -22.16 -9.01
N GLU A 386 45.60 -21.24 -8.19
CA GLU A 386 45.53 -21.44 -6.74
C GLU A 386 44.47 -22.47 -6.34
N ARG A 387 44.70 -23.15 -5.21
CA ARG A 387 43.81 -24.22 -4.72
C ARG A 387 42.39 -23.72 -4.49
N ASP A 388 42.25 -22.56 -3.87
CA ASP A 388 40.95 -22.01 -3.48
C ASP A 388 40.12 -21.59 -4.70
N SER A 389 40.76 -21.04 -5.74
CA SER A 389 40.08 -20.69 -7.00
C SER A 389 39.76 -21.90 -7.85
N ALA A 390 40.63 -22.92 -7.87
CA ALA A 390 40.38 -24.20 -8.53
C ALA A 390 39.19 -24.97 -7.92
N GLU A 391 39.11 -25.02 -6.59
CA GLU A 391 37.98 -25.64 -5.89
C GLU A 391 36.67 -24.88 -6.12
N ALA A 392 36.71 -23.55 -6.08
CA ALA A 392 35.54 -22.70 -6.37
C ALA A 392 35.06 -22.85 -7.82
N ALA A 393 35.98 -22.85 -8.80
CA ALA A 393 35.67 -23.04 -10.21
C ALA A 393 35.05 -24.42 -10.45
N LEU A 394 35.63 -25.49 -9.89
CA LEU A 394 35.09 -26.85 -10.03
C LEU A 394 33.74 -27.02 -9.34
N ARG A 395 33.45 -26.29 -8.26
CA ARG A 395 32.11 -26.25 -7.66
C ARG A 395 31.10 -25.58 -8.59
N LEU A 396 31.49 -24.50 -9.26
CA LEU A 396 30.63 -23.75 -10.19
C LEU A 396 30.40 -24.51 -11.51
N THR A 397 31.37 -25.30 -11.96
CA THR A 397 31.29 -26.07 -13.22
C THR A 397 30.89 -27.53 -13.02
N GLY A 398 30.44 -27.91 -11.82
CA GLY A 398 30.00 -29.28 -11.54
C GLY A 398 31.10 -30.34 -11.67
N GLY A 399 32.36 -29.96 -11.47
CA GLY A 399 33.51 -30.86 -11.51
C GLY A 399 34.10 -31.10 -12.90
N ASP A 400 33.76 -30.29 -13.90
CA ASP A 400 34.41 -30.29 -15.21
C ASP A 400 35.67 -29.41 -15.23
N VAL A 401 36.81 -30.02 -15.53
CA VAL A 401 38.15 -29.39 -15.52
C VAL A 401 38.30 -28.41 -16.68
N GLN A 402 37.75 -28.72 -17.86
CA GLN A 402 37.92 -27.85 -19.03
C GLN A 402 37.14 -26.54 -18.85
N SER A 403 35.88 -26.65 -18.46
CA SER A 403 35.05 -25.49 -18.13
C SER A 403 35.63 -24.69 -16.96
N ALA A 404 36.15 -25.35 -15.93
CA ALA A 404 36.81 -24.67 -14.80
C ALA A 404 38.06 -23.91 -15.23
N THR A 405 38.88 -24.50 -16.12
CA THR A 405 40.09 -23.85 -16.66
C THR A 405 39.73 -22.63 -17.48
N GLN A 406 38.71 -22.71 -18.35
CA GLN A 406 38.26 -21.56 -19.14
C GLN A 406 37.73 -20.43 -18.25
N LEU A 407 36.97 -20.77 -17.21
CA LEU A 407 36.43 -19.80 -16.25
C LEU A 407 37.56 -19.10 -15.47
N LEU A 408 38.59 -19.85 -15.06
CA LEU A 408 39.77 -19.29 -14.39
C LEU A 408 40.64 -18.44 -15.31
N LEU A 409 40.82 -18.83 -16.58
CA LEU A 409 41.56 -18.06 -17.58
C LEU A 409 40.85 -16.73 -17.89
N HIS A 410 39.53 -16.76 -18.04
CA HIS A 410 38.75 -15.56 -18.35
C HIS A 410 38.83 -14.52 -17.23
N ASN A 411 38.90 -14.98 -15.97
CA ASN A 411 38.94 -14.14 -14.78
C ASN A 411 40.37 -13.91 -14.25
N GLN A 412 41.40 -14.13 -15.07
CA GLN A 412 42.81 -13.92 -14.72
C GLN A 412 43.26 -14.62 -13.41
N GLY A 413 42.67 -15.77 -13.10
CA GLY A 413 43.03 -16.59 -11.92
C GLY A 413 42.39 -16.18 -10.59
N VAL A 414 41.60 -15.10 -10.54
CA VAL A 414 40.95 -14.62 -9.30
C VAL A 414 39.43 -14.57 -9.49
N LEU A 415 38.71 -15.42 -8.75
CA LEU A 415 37.25 -15.42 -8.74
C LEU A 415 36.75 -14.47 -7.64
N SER A 416 36.37 -13.26 -8.01
CA SER A 416 35.72 -12.30 -7.10
C SER A 416 34.34 -12.82 -6.66
N PRO A 417 33.88 -12.52 -5.42
CA PRO A 417 32.58 -12.96 -4.90
C PRO A 417 31.35 -12.35 -5.63
N ASP A 418 31.57 -11.44 -6.60
CA ASP A 418 30.54 -10.73 -7.35
C ASP A 418 29.93 -11.54 -8.52
N LEU A 419 30.53 -12.67 -8.92
CA LEU A 419 30.03 -13.53 -10.02
C LEU A 419 28.88 -14.47 -9.61
N LEU A 420 28.35 -14.31 -8.39
CA LEU A 420 27.19 -15.06 -7.89
C LEU A 420 25.82 -14.48 -8.32
N SER A 421 25.80 -13.53 -9.25
CA SER A 421 24.56 -12.90 -9.74
C SER A 421 24.40 -13.03 -11.26
N PRO A 422 23.22 -13.40 -11.79
CA PRO A 422 23.01 -13.56 -13.23
C PRO A 422 22.97 -12.18 -13.94
N PRO A 423 23.49 -12.06 -15.19
CA PRO A 423 23.49 -10.80 -15.92
C PRO A 423 22.12 -10.50 -16.53
N SER A 424 21.64 -9.27 -16.28
CA SER A 424 20.50 -8.64 -16.91
C SER A 424 20.82 -8.28 -18.37
N ALA A 425 19.94 -8.64 -19.30
CA ALA A 425 20.05 -8.31 -20.71
C ALA A 425 19.93 -6.79 -20.95
N SER A 426 20.73 -6.27 -21.88
CA SER A 426 20.66 -4.91 -22.40
C SER A 426 19.62 -4.80 -23.53
N PRO A 427 18.91 -3.67 -23.66
CA PRO A 427 17.97 -3.44 -24.76
C PRO A 427 18.67 -2.92 -26.02
N THR A 428 18.20 -3.36 -27.18
CA THR A 428 18.58 -2.83 -28.51
C THR A 428 17.52 -1.84 -28.97
N SER A 429 17.99 -0.70 -29.46
CA SER A 429 17.24 0.43 -30.00
C SER A 429 16.60 0.12 -31.36
N GLU A 430 15.40 0.65 -31.62
CA GLU A 430 15.01 1.15 -32.94
C GLU A 430 14.11 2.39 -32.78
N ASP A 431 14.61 3.52 -33.30
CA ASP A 431 13.86 4.75 -33.56
C ASP A 431 13.09 4.58 -34.87
N THR A 432 11.76 4.69 -34.84
CA THR A 432 10.95 5.27 -35.94
C THR A 432 9.57 5.65 -35.37
N SER A 433 9.14 6.89 -35.64
CA SER A 433 7.80 7.45 -35.37
C SER A 433 7.55 7.94 -33.94
N THR A 434 7.87 9.21 -33.70
CA THR A 434 7.56 9.95 -32.46
C THR A 434 6.07 10.01 -32.10
N SER A 435 5.15 9.74 -33.04
CA SER A 435 3.71 9.65 -32.75
C SER A 435 3.25 8.26 -32.33
N SER A 436 3.82 7.18 -32.88
CA SER A 436 3.43 5.81 -32.50
C SER A 436 4.04 5.39 -31.16
N ALA A 437 5.18 5.98 -30.77
CA ALA A 437 5.78 5.72 -29.47
C ALA A 437 4.90 6.21 -28.31
N GLU A 438 4.39 7.44 -28.40
CA GLU A 438 3.47 8.00 -27.40
C GLU A 438 2.14 7.24 -27.37
N ASP A 439 1.60 6.89 -28.55
CA ASP A 439 0.37 6.09 -28.65
C ASP A 439 0.55 4.68 -28.06
N ASN A 440 1.71 4.04 -28.30
CA ASN A 440 2.02 2.73 -27.73
C ASN A 440 2.24 2.80 -26.21
N GLU A 441 2.83 3.88 -25.69
CA GLU A 441 2.93 4.11 -24.25
C GLU A 441 1.54 4.18 -23.59
N LEU A 442 0.62 4.95 -24.18
CA LEU A 442 -0.75 5.09 -23.67
C LEU A 442 -1.52 3.76 -23.73
N VAL A 443 -1.32 2.98 -24.80
CA VAL A 443 -1.93 1.65 -24.94
C VAL A 443 -1.38 0.69 -23.88
N ASN A 444 -0.07 0.66 -23.68
CA ASN A 444 0.55 -0.21 -22.68
C ASN A 444 0.09 0.14 -21.25
N GLU A 445 0.01 1.43 -20.91
CA GLU A 445 -0.50 1.91 -19.61
C GLU A 445 -1.91 1.38 -19.32
N VAL A 446 -2.76 1.33 -20.35
CA VAL A 446 -4.12 0.85 -20.24
C VAL A 446 -4.20 -0.68 -20.15
N LEU A 447 -3.38 -1.39 -20.93
CA LEU A 447 -3.36 -2.86 -20.94
C LEU A 447 -2.87 -3.47 -19.62
N GLU A 448 -2.01 -2.77 -18.87
CA GLU A 448 -1.60 -3.21 -17.52
C GLU A 448 -2.78 -3.36 -16.55
N ASP A 449 -3.83 -2.55 -16.74
CA ASP A 449 -5.00 -2.56 -15.87
C ASP A 449 -6.04 -3.59 -16.33
N ILE A 450 -5.93 -4.16 -17.53
CA ILE A 450 -6.83 -5.21 -18.02
C ILE A 450 -6.33 -6.59 -17.55
N PRO A 451 -7.06 -7.31 -16.69
CA PRO A 451 -6.69 -8.64 -16.26
C PRO A 451 -6.77 -9.64 -17.41
N ARG A 452 -5.81 -10.57 -17.44
CA ARG A 452 -5.64 -11.56 -18.51
C ARG A 452 -6.58 -12.77 -18.42
N HIS A 453 -7.40 -12.87 -17.37
CA HIS A 453 -8.31 -14.00 -17.13
C HIS A 453 -9.74 -13.52 -16.82
N GLU A 454 -10.72 -14.07 -17.54
CA GLU A 454 -12.13 -13.65 -17.59
C GLU A 454 -12.96 -14.02 -16.34
N GLU A 455 -12.40 -14.77 -15.40
CA GLU A 455 -13.18 -15.37 -14.30
C GLU A 455 -13.53 -14.41 -13.14
N ASP A 456 -12.89 -13.23 -13.06
CA ASP A 456 -13.12 -12.25 -11.97
C ASP A 456 -14.34 -11.32 -12.21
N TYR A 457 -15.07 -11.50 -13.32
CA TYR A 457 -16.05 -10.53 -13.85
C TYR A 457 -17.54 -10.88 -13.68
N LEU A 458 -17.88 -11.98 -13.03
CA LEU A 458 -19.25 -12.51 -13.03
C LEU A 458 -20.00 -12.36 -11.69
N ASP A 459 -19.55 -11.45 -10.81
CA ASP A 459 -19.89 -11.51 -9.38
C ASP A 459 -20.40 -10.19 -8.74
N LEU A 460 -20.48 -9.07 -9.46
CA LEU A 460 -21.12 -7.83 -8.96
C LEU A 460 -22.35 -7.48 -9.82
N THR A 461 -23.48 -7.24 -9.17
CA THR A 461 -24.68 -6.72 -9.84
C THR A 461 -24.56 -5.21 -10.05
N LEU A 462 -25.14 -4.69 -11.14
CA LEU A 462 -25.22 -3.24 -11.36
C LEU A 462 -25.93 -2.50 -10.20
N GLU A 463 -26.81 -3.20 -9.46
CA GLU A 463 -27.47 -2.70 -8.26
C GLU A 463 -26.49 -2.60 -7.07
N GLU A 464 -25.73 -3.65 -6.76
CA GLU A 464 -24.68 -3.63 -5.73
C GLU A 464 -23.58 -2.61 -6.05
N GLU A 465 -23.22 -2.45 -7.32
CA GLU A 465 -22.27 -1.41 -7.77
C GLU A 465 -22.85 -0.01 -7.59
N SER A 466 -24.14 0.19 -7.88
CA SER A 466 -24.80 1.48 -7.67
C SER A 466 -24.86 1.85 -6.18
N GLU A 467 -25.06 0.86 -5.30
CA GLU A 467 -25.03 1.04 -3.85
C GLU A 467 -23.61 1.37 -3.36
N LEU A 468 -22.58 0.70 -3.87
CA LEU A 468 -21.18 1.02 -3.58
C LEU A 468 -20.79 2.42 -4.05
N ILE A 469 -21.19 2.83 -5.25
CA ILE A 469 -20.95 4.19 -5.76
C ILE A 469 -21.67 5.22 -4.88
N THR A 470 -22.89 4.90 -4.42
CA THR A 470 -23.65 5.78 -3.52
C THR A 470 -22.96 5.89 -2.16
N ALA A 471 -22.48 4.78 -1.61
CA ALA A 471 -21.70 4.77 -0.38
C ALA A 471 -20.38 5.58 -0.53
N LEU A 472 -19.64 5.39 -1.62
CA LEU A 472 -18.43 6.17 -1.90
C LEU A 472 -18.72 7.68 -2.01
N LYS A 473 -19.83 8.07 -2.64
CA LYS A 473 -20.27 9.48 -2.70
C LYS A 473 -20.55 10.06 -1.31
N THR A 474 -21.10 9.26 -0.39
CA THR A 474 -21.35 9.71 0.98
C THR A 474 -20.09 9.85 1.82
N TYR A 475 -19.02 9.10 1.52
CA TYR A 475 -17.73 9.23 2.21
C TYR A 475 -16.87 10.40 1.71
N LEU A 476 -17.18 10.93 0.52
CA LEU A 476 -16.48 12.05 -0.12
C LEU A 476 -17.21 13.39 0.00
N SER A 477 -18.42 13.38 0.58
CA SER A 477 -19.16 14.59 0.98
C SER A 477 -18.86 14.90 2.44
#